data_AF-G5S923-F1
#
_entry.id   AF-G5S923-F1
#
_cell.length_a   1.000
_cell.length_b   1.000
_cell.length_c   1.000
_cell.angle_alpha   90.00
_cell.angle_beta   90.00
_cell.angle_gamma   90.00
#
_symmetry.space_group_name_H-M   'P 1'
#
loop_
_entity.id
_entity.type
_entity.pdbx_description
1 polymer ?
#
loop_
_entity_poly.entity_id
_entity_poly.type
_entity_poly.pdbx_seq_one_letter_code
_entity_poly.pdbx_strand_id
1 'polypeptide(L)' 'FAEKVASRLIFIDKGRIAEDGSPQALIENPPSPRLQEFLQHVS' A
#
# COMPACT_ATOMS: atom_id res chain seq x y z
N PHE A 1 5.75 8.03 6.45
CA PHE A 1 5.89 9.23 5.57
C PHE A 1 4.83 9.25 4.48
N ALA A 2 4.74 8.21 3.65
CA ALA A 2 3.76 8.14 2.54
C ALA A 2 2.31 8.41 2.97
N GLU A 3 1.90 7.89 4.13
CA GLU A 3 0.58 8.13 4.73
C GLU A 3 0.21 9.62 4.86
N LYS A 4 1.17 10.49 5.20
CA LYS A 4 0.92 11.90 5.54
C LYS A 4 1.15 12.87 4.37
N VAL A 5 1.85 12.45 3.33
CA VAL A 5 2.36 13.37 2.28
C VAL A 5 1.97 12.93 0.88
N ALA A 6 1.78 11.62 0.64
CA ALA A 6 1.41 11.16 -0.68
C ALA A 6 -0.10 11.35 -0.93
N SER A 7 -0.45 11.67 -2.17
CA SER A 7 -1.85 11.74 -2.63
C SER A 7 -2.37 10.40 -3.16
N ARG A 8 -1.45 9.49 -3.51
CA ARG A 8 -1.75 8.17 -4.09
C ARG A 8 -0.65 7.18 -3.72
N LEU A 9 -1.03 5.94 -3.47
CA LEU A 9 -0.14 4.80 -3.20
C LEU A 9 -0.46 3.70 -4.21
N ILE A 10 0.58 3.22 -4.89
CA ILE A 10 0.49 2.14 -5.86
C ILE A 10 1.38 1.01 -5.34
N PHE A 11 0.77 -0.14 -5.08
CA PHE A 11 1.49 -1.36 -4.72
C PHE A 11 1.63 -2.25 -5.96
N ILE A 12 2.87 -2.62 -6.26
CA ILE A 12 3.19 -3.47 -7.41
C ILE A 12 3.62 -4.84 -6.89
N ASP A 13 2.95 -5.89 -7.36
CA ASP A 13 3.31 -7.28 -7.09
C ASP A 13 3.34 -8.07 -8.42
N LYS A 14 4.35 -8.93 -8.58
CA LYS A 14 4.54 -9.78 -9.78
C LYS A 14 4.47 -9.00 -11.11
N GLY A 15 5.02 -7.79 -11.12
CA GLY A 15 5.08 -6.93 -12.30
C GLY A 15 3.74 -6.31 -12.72
N ARG A 16 2.74 -6.28 -11.83
CA ARG A 16 1.43 -5.66 -12.07
C ARG A 16 1.04 -4.75 -10.91
N ILE A 17 0.19 -3.77 -11.18
CA ILE A 17 -0.47 -2.99 -10.13
C ILE A 17 -1.42 -3.94 -9.39
N ALA A 18 -1.10 -4.23 -8.14
CA ALA A 18 -1.90 -5.07 -7.28
C ALA A 18 -2.89 -4.22 -6.48
N GLU A 19 -2.46 -3.06 -5.98
CA GLU A 19 -3.33 -2.10 -5.27
C GLU A 19 -3.04 -0.67 -5.73
N ASP A 20 -4.09 0.14 -5.73
CA ASP A 20 -4.05 1.55 -6.15
C ASP A 20 -5.12 2.34 -5.40
N GLY A 21 -4.69 3.35 -4.64
CA GLY A 21 -5.62 4.10 -3.80
C GLY A 21 -4.95 5.19 -2.98
N SER A 22 -5.70 5.75 -2.04
CA SER A 22 -5.13 6.70 -1.09
C SER A 22 -4.18 5.98 -0.13
N PRO A 23 -3.05 6.60 0.26
CA PRO A 23 -2.14 5.99 1.22
C PRO A 23 -2.83 5.65 2.54
N GLN A 24 -3.72 6.52 3.01
CA GLN A 24 -4.42 6.32 4.28
C GLN A 24 -5.30 5.06 4.25
N ALA A 25 -6.10 4.87 3.19
CA ALA A 25 -6.95 3.68 3.06
C ALA A 25 -6.13 2.38 2.94
N LEU A 26 -5.07 2.40 2.12
CA LEU A 26 -4.26 1.20 1.85
C LEU A 26 -3.33 0.81 3.01
N ILE A 27 -2.94 1.77 3.86
CA ILE A 27 -2.08 1.52 5.03
C ILE A 27 -2.92 1.15 6.25
N GLU A 28 -4.00 1.87 6.54
CA GLU A 28 -4.86 1.60 7.71
C GLU A 28 -5.70 0.33 7.53
N ASN A 29 -6.13 0.04 6.30
CA ASN A 29 -6.95 -1.12 5.98
C ASN A 29 -6.48 -1.80 4.68
N PRO A 30 -5.33 -2.48 4.70
CA PRO A 30 -4.78 -3.13 3.51
C PRO A 30 -5.73 -4.22 2.98
N PRO A 31 -6.24 -4.11 1.73
CA PRO A 31 -7.25 -5.02 1.18
C PRO A 31 -6.73 -6.44 0.85
N SER A 32 -5.41 -6.63 0.78
CA SER A 32 -4.81 -7.93 0.46
C SER A 32 -3.76 -8.36 1.48
N PRO A 33 -3.64 -9.68 1.77
CA PRO A 33 -2.61 -10.21 2.67
C PRO A 33 -1.19 -9.84 2.21
N ARG A 34 -0.98 -9.76 0.90
CA ARG A 34 0.32 -9.44 0.32
C ARG A 34 0.75 -8.00 0.61
N LEU A 35 -0.18 -7.05 0.51
CA LEU A 35 0.09 -5.66 0.89
C LEU A 35 0.31 -5.55 2.40
N GLN A 36 -0.46 -6.26 3.22
CA GLN A 36 -0.28 -6.28 4.67
C GLN A 36 1.11 -6.81 5.07
N GLU A 37 1.53 -7.95 4.51
CA GLU A 37 2.88 -8.49 4.69
C GLU A 37 3.95 -7.49 4.27
N PHE A 38 3.78 -6.84 3.11
CA PHE A 38 4.73 -5.86 2.64
C PHE A 38 4.87 -4.70 3.63
N LEU A 39 3.75 -4.10 4.06
CA LEU A 39 3.75 -3.00 5.00
C LEU A 39 4.47 -3.34 6.31
N GLN A 40 4.38 -4.58 6.81
CA GLN A 40 5.11 -5.02 8.01
C GLN A 40 6.64 -4.95 7.87
N HIS A 41 7.19 -4.98 6.66
CA HIS A 41 8.64 -4.96 6.42
C HIS A 41 9.22 -3.58 6.06
N VAL A 42 8.37 -2.62 5.71
CA VAL A 42 8.78 -1.27 5.26
C VAL A 42 8.27 -0.12 6.15
N SER A 43 7.43 -0.42 7.15
CA SER A 43 6.89 0.60 8.07
C SER A 43 7.91 1.08 9.09
#